data_AF-A0A0L9TBV2-F1
#
_entry.id   AF-A0A0L9TBV2-F1
#
_cell.length_a   1.000
_cell.length_b   1.000
_cell.length_c   1.000
_cell.angle_alpha   90.00
_cell.angle_beta   90.00
_cell.angle_gamma   90.00
#
_symmetry.space_group_name_H-M   'P 1'
#
loop_
_entity.id
_entity.type
_entity.pdbx_description
1 polymer ?
#
loop_
_entity_poly.entity_id
_entity_poly.type
_entity_poly.pdbx_seq_one_letter_code
_entity_poly.pdbx_strand_id
1 'polypeptide(L)'
;MVKGSKEILQKAAKTLSDILVCPLSKQPLRYCEESNSLISDAIGVAFPIKNGVPCLVPRDGKILEEEDASKHDSDTNLSAVNEESLGRSA
;
A
#
# COMPACT_ATOMS: atom_id res chain seq x y z
N MET A 1 -30.91 -20.38 -23.94
CA MET A 1 -30.77 -20.28 -22.47
C MET A 1 -29.45 -20.91 -22.04
N VAL A 2 -28.31 -20.26 -22.30
CA VAL A 2 -26.98 -20.79 -21.92
C VAL A 2 -26.59 -20.32 -20.52
N LYS A 3 -27.32 -20.79 -19.50
CA LYS A 3 -27.06 -20.50 -18.07
C LYS A 3 -25.94 -21.37 -17.50
N GLY A 4 -24.85 -21.60 -18.24
CA GLY A 4 -23.82 -22.58 -17.87
C GLY A 4 -22.39 -22.03 -17.74
N SER A 5 -22.05 -20.95 -18.43
CA SER A 5 -20.63 -20.56 -18.59
C SER A 5 -20.12 -19.51 -17.58
N LYS A 6 -21.00 -18.90 -16.77
CA LYS A 6 -20.58 -17.91 -15.76
C LYS A 6 -20.21 -18.52 -14.40
N GLU A 7 -20.69 -19.73 -14.10
CA GLU A 7 -20.57 -20.33 -12.76
C GLU A 7 -19.22 -21.01 -12.51
N ILE A 8 -18.56 -21.51 -13.57
CA ILE A 8 -17.21 -22.10 -13.46
C ILE A 8 -16.16 -21.02 -13.20
N LEU A 9 -16.30 -19.84 -13.81
CA LEU A 9 -15.35 -18.74 -13.62
C LEU A 9 -15.43 -18.17 -12.19
N GLN A 10 -16.62 -18.16 -11.58
CA GLN A 10 -16.84 -17.65 -10.22
C GLN A 10 -16.30 -18.60 -9.13
N LYS A 11 -16.22 -19.91 -9.40
CA LYS A 11 -15.77 -20.89 -8.40
C LYS A 11 -14.24 -21.10 -8.38
N ALA A 12 -13.55 -20.84 -9.49
CA ALA A 12 -12.08 -20.80 -9.53
C ALA A 12 -11.51 -19.48 -8.97
N ALA A 13 -12.22 -18.36 -9.14
CA ALA A 13 -11.82 -17.07 -8.58
C ALA A 13 -11.79 -17.07 -7.05
N LYS A 14 -12.70 -17.82 -6.40
CA LYS A 14 -12.77 -17.93 -4.94
C LYS A 14 -11.55 -18.62 -4.31
N THR A 15 -10.80 -19.42 -5.07
CA THR A 15 -9.58 -20.10 -4.58
C THR A 15 -8.28 -19.44 -5.05
N LEU A 16 -8.34 -18.50 -6.01
CA LEU A 16 -7.15 -17.83 -6.55
C LEU A 16 -6.74 -16.61 -5.72
N SER A 17 -7.71 -15.89 -5.14
CA SER A 17 -7.43 -14.79 -4.21
C SER A 17 -6.76 -15.26 -2.91
N ASP A 18 -7.05 -16.48 -2.46
CA ASP A 18 -6.39 -17.09 -1.28
C ASP A 18 -4.93 -17.51 -1.55
N ILE A 19 -4.50 -17.58 -2.81
CA ILE A 19 -3.13 -17.97 -3.20
C ILE A 19 -2.22 -16.74 -3.39
N LEU A 20 -2.80 -15.55 -3.65
CA LEU A 20 -2.02 -14.34 -3.91
C LEU A 20 -1.50 -13.75 -2.60
N VAL A 21 -0.27 -14.13 -2.28
CA VAL A 21 0.48 -13.64 -1.12
C VAL A 21 1.42 -12.49 -1.49
N CYS A 22 1.67 -11.61 -0.53
CA CYS A 22 2.65 -10.55 -0.65
C CYS A 22 4.06 -11.14 -0.83
N PRO A 23 4.87 -10.63 -1.79
CA PRO A 23 6.21 -11.15 -2.02
C PRO A 23 7.15 -10.95 -0.81
N LEU A 24 6.86 -9.92 0.02
CA LEU A 24 7.67 -9.53 1.17
C LEU A 24 7.18 -10.18 2.47
N SER A 25 5.92 -9.97 2.85
CA SER A 25 5.39 -10.43 4.13
C SER A 25 4.84 -11.85 4.13
N LYS A 26 4.66 -12.45 2.93
CA LYS A 26 4.01 -13.76 2.72
C LYS A 26 2.58 -13.85 3.27
N GLN A 27 1.97 -12.71 3.60
CA GLN A 27 0.58 -12.59 4.03
C GLN A 27 -0.35 -12.45 2.81
N PRO A 28 -1.63 -12.82 2.93
CA PRO A 28 -2.61 -12.63 1.86
C PRO A 28 -2.74 -11.14 1.48
N LEU A 29 -3.05 -10.90 0.21
CA LEU A 29 -3.30 -9.55 -0.32
C LEU A 29 -4.81 -9.31 -0.46
N ARG A 30 -5.24 -8.07 -0.18
CA ARG A 30 -6.61 -7.62 -0.35
C ARG A 30 -6.76 -6.86 -1.66
N TYR A 31 -7.74 -7.24 -2.48
CA TYR A 31 -8.04 -6.51 -3.70
C TYR A 31 -8.84 -5.24 -3.42
N CYS A 32 -8.41 -4.13 -4.00
CA CYS A 32 -9.08 -2.83 -3.94
C CYS A 32 -9.62 -2.47 -5.33
N GLU A 33 -10.94 -2.45 -5.46
CA GLU A 33 -11.61 -2.12 -6.73
C GLU A 33 -11.44 -0.65 -7.11
N GLU A 34 -11.37 0.25 -6.14
CA GLU A 34 -11.25 1.70 -6.35
C GLU A 34 -9.93 2.08 -7.03
N SER A 35 -8.82 1.48 -6.60
CA SER A 35 -7.49 1.73 -7.14
C SER A 35 -7.01 0.65 -8.11
N ASN A 36 -7.86 -0.35 -8.40
CA ASN A 36 -7.52 -1.54 -9.19
C ASN A 36 -6.15 -2.14 -8.80
N SER A 37 -5.93 -2.29 -7.50
CA SER A 37 -4.63 -2.65 -6.90
C SER A 37 -4.80 -3.69 -5.78
N LEU A 38 -3.71 -4.41 -5.47
CA LEU A 38 -3.63 -5.37 -4.37
C LEU A 38 -2.92 -4.74 -3.17
N ILE A 39 -3.63 -4.61 -2.05
CA ILE A 39 -3.14 -4.01 -0.82
C ILE A 39 -2.61 -5.10 0.12
N SER A 40 -1.44 -4.87 0.68
CA SER A 40 -0.88 -5.65 1.78
C SER A 40 -1.06 -4.90 3.09
N ASP A 41 -2.08 -5.26 3.86
CA ASP A 41 -2.35 -4.64 5.17
C ASP A 41 -1.21 -4.88 6.18
N ALA A 42 -0.40 -5.94 5.99
CA ALA A 42 0.72 -6.27 6.87
C ALA A 42 1.91 -5.31 6.78
N ILE A 43 2.08 -4.61 5.64
CA ILE A 43 3.21 -3.70 5.40
C ILE A 43 2.76 -2.33 4.86
N GLY A 44 1.45 -2.11 4.72
CA GLY A 44 0.90 -0.87 4.16
C GLY A 44 1.33 -0.59 2.73
N VAL A 45 1.43 -1.60 1.85
CA VAL A 45 1.87 -1.42 0.46
C VAL A 45 0.80 -1.85 -0.52
N ALA A 46 0.56 -1.04 -1.56
CA ALA A 46 -0.29 -1.35 -2.69
C ALA A 46 0.53 -1.75 -3.93
N PHE A 47 0.16 -2.87 -4.54
CA PHE A 47 0.71 -3.38 -5.80
C PHE A 47 -0.28 -3.16 -6.94
N PRO A 48 0.13 -2.54 -8.06
CA PRO A 48 -0.79 -2.23 -9.15
C PRO A 48 -1.14 -3.46 -9.99
N ILE A 49 -2.33 -3.46 -10.59
CA ILE A 49 -2.72 -4.43 -11.63
C ILE A 49 -2.58 -3.77 -13.00
N LYS A 50 -1.73 -4.32 -13.87
CA LYS A 50 -1.46 -3.81 -15.23
C LYS A 50 -1.97 -4.84 -16.24
N ASN A 51 -2.85 -4.43 -17.16
CA ASN A 51 -3.46 -5.32 -18.18
C ASN A 51 -4.16 -6.56 -17.60
N GLY A 52 -4.76 -6.43 -16.41
CA GLY A 52 -5.39 -7.55 -15.71
C GLY A 52 -4.42 -8.52 -15.03
N VAL A 53 -3.10 -8.22 -15.04
CA VAL A 53 -2.07 -9.02 -14.37
C VAL A 53 -1.54 -8.28 -13.13
N PRO A 54 -1.59 -8.88 -11.93
CA PRO A 54 -1.00 -8.29 -10.73
C PRO A 54 0.52 -8.15 -10.83
N CYS A 55 1.04 -6.93 -10.61
CA CYS A 55 2.48 -6.66 -10.59
C CYS A 55 3.02 -6.69 -9.15
N LEU A 56 3.40 -7.88 -8.66
CA LEU A 56 3.98 -8.07 -7.32
C LEU A 56 5.49 -7.83 -7.30
N VAL A 57 5.94 -6.74 -7.92
CA VAL A 57 7.36 -6.34 -7.91
C VAL A 57 7.57 -5.35 -6.76
N PRO A 58 8.48 -5.61 -5.80
CA PRO A 58 8.71 -4.72 -4.66
C PRO A 58 9.00 -3.25 -5.04
N ARG A 59 9.65 -3.02 -6.19
CA ARG A 59 9.94 -1.67 -6.72
C ARG A 59 8.68 -0.93 -7.22
N ASP A 60 7.67 -1.65 -7.69
CA ASP A 60 6.41 -1.07 -8.18
C ASP A 60 5.39 -0.86 -7.05
N GLY A 61 5.65 -1.42 -5.87
CA GLY A 61 4.82 -1.25 -4.69
C GLY A 61 4.83 0.20 -4.21
N LYS A 62 3.64 0.75 -3.99
CA LYS A 62 3.47 2.09 -3.40
C LYS A 62 3.10 1.96 -1.93
N ILE A 63 3.83 2.66 -1.07
CA ILE A 63 3.46 2.77 0.34
C ILE A 63 2.15 3.55 0.41
N LEU A 64 1.18 2.97 1.09
CA LEU A 64 -0.03 3.65 1.50
C LEU A 64 0.35 4.38 2.78
N GLU A 65 0.47 5.70 2.71
CA GLU A 65 0.54 6.51 3.91
C GLU A 65 -0.77 6.28 4.67
N GLU A 66 -0.65 5.78 5.90
CA GLU A 66 -1.78 5.47 6.76
C GLU A 66 -2.48 6.78 7.17
N GLU A 67 -3.41 7.29 6.37
CA GLU A 67 -4.30 8.37 6.85
C GLU A 67 -5.37 7.84 7.82
N ASP A 68 -5.50 6.53 8.00
CA ASP A 68 -6.47 5.93 8.93
C ASP A 68 -5.91 4.74 9.73
N ALA A 69 -4.74 4.88 10.34
CA ALA A 69 -4.42 4.16 11.58
C ALA A 69 -3.25 4.82 12.32
N SER A 70 -3.59 5.59 13.35
CA SER A 70 -2.72 6.15 14.39
C SER A 70 -2.03 7.50 14.10
N LYS A 71 -2.55 8.52 14.80
CA LYS A 71 -1.94 9.80 15.12
C LYS A 71 -0.46 9.62 15.50
N HIS A 72 0.43 10.27 14.78
CA HIS A 72 1.63 10.80 15.38
C HIS A 72 1.62 12.31 15.17
N ASP A 73 1.31 13.06 16.23
CA ASP A 73 1.79 14.43 16.35
C ASP A 73 3.31 14.35 16.26
N SER A 74 3.87 14.56 15.07
CA SER A 74 5.27 14.95 14.95
C SER A 74 5.25 16.47 14.95
N ASP A 75 5.36 17.01 16.16
CA ASP A 75 5.58 18.43 16.43
C ASP A 75 6.47 19.05 15.35
N THR A 76 5.89 20.01 14.63
CA THR A 76 6.66 20.98 13.87
C THR A 76 7.47 21.77 14.87
N ASN A 77 8.75 21.42 15.02
CA ASN A 77 9.72 22.33 15.59
C ASN A 77 10.80 22.64 14.55
N LEU A 78 10.48 23.57 13.66
CA LEU A 78 11.47 24.45 13.08
C LEU A 78 11.32 25.82 13.76
N SER A 79 11.66 25.90 15.05
CA SER A 79 11.94 27.19 15.66
C SER A 79 13.24 27.71 15.08
N ALA A 80 13.12 28.66 14.17
CA ALA A 80 14.13 29.66 13.93
C ALA A 80 14.52 30.30 15.28
N VAL A 81 15.76 30.08 15.72
CA VAL A 81 16.47 31.02 16.57
C VAL A 81 17.86 31.22 16.00
N ASN A 82 17.99 32.36 15.35
CA ASN A 82 19.23 32.91 14.88
C ASN A 82 20.02 33.34 16.12
N GLU A 83 21.11 32.65 16.44
CA GLU A 83 22.12 33.15 17.38
C GLU A 83 23.48 33.14 16.69
N GLU A 84 23.72 34.15 15.86
CA GLU A 84 25.09 34.62 15.62
C GLU A 84 25.32 35.84 16.49
N SER A 85 25.57 35.58 17.78
CA SER A 85 26.12 36.55 18.71
C SER A 85 27.63 36.60 18.51
N LEU A 86 28.10 37.50 17.65
CA LEU A 86 29.50 37.92 17.64
C LEU A 86 29.64 39.32 18.24
N GLY A 87 29.19 39.45 19.49
CA GLY A 87 29.74 40.42 20.43
C GLY A 87 30.94 39.79 21.13
N ARG A 88 32.13 39.92 20.55
CA ARG A 88 33.40 39.66 21.25
C ARG A 88 34.19 40.97 21.33
N SER A 89 34.25 41.47 22.54
CA SER A 89 35.04 42.60 22.99
C SER A 89 36.53 42.48 22.65
N ALA A 90 37.12 43.59 22.21
CA ALA A 90 38.46 44.05 22.59
C ALA A 90 38.52 45.57 22.36
#